data_AF-A0AAU7CP95-F1
#
_entry.id   AF-A0AAU7CP95-F1
#
_cell.length_a   1.000
_cell.length_b   1.000
_cell.length_c   1.000
_cell.angle_alpha   90.00
_cell.angle_beta   90.00
_cell.angle_gamma   90.00
#
_symmetry.space_group_name_H-M   'P 1'
#
loop_
_entity.id
_entity.type
_entity.pdbx_description
1 polymer ?
#
loop_
_entity_poly.entity_id
_entity_poly.type
_entity_poly.pdbx_seq_one_letter_code
_entity_poly.pdbx_strand_id
1 'polypeptide(L)'
;MVDDGRLVGRPRGDHGPCAEEKGQSQAVRPSDQSRAIARQILDDALPQADREALVAKHPEASAELIAAMVEDLATGTDEEYRRIPWIWRVAIAGGRRNNAKELAQLLDVSLPAPSARLEDWQAVVIGGGLINGVSLEGVWPAARFQEVLEGRADLKPRWQRAIELASVMADDEKVKTGTRYDALRMLGVEPWDRYGAQLFRYLVKGVHPELQQGGVSGLADLPTPCAGPALLSGMNHYTPHVQNFALDALLRDEGRISALLDAVAEGRLDKSKLGAKRIETLLNYPQEGLKRRAVELLGTEK
;
A
#
# COMPACT_ATOMS: atom_id res chain seq x y z
N MET A 1 -26.17 58.19 54.74
CA MET A 1 -27.13 58.36 53.64
C MET A 1 -26.97 57.13 52.77
N VAL A 2 -27.63 56.01 53.08
CA VAL A 2 -29.06 55.67 52.83
C VAL A 2 -29.39 55.70 51.34
N ASP A 3 -29.67 54.49 50.82
CA ASP A 3 -30.43 54.10 49.61
C ASP A 3 -30.04 54.70 48.24
N ASP A 4 -30.18 54.01 47.12
CA ASP A 4 -31.27 53.10 46.76
C ASP A 4 -30.84 52.09 45.68
N GLY A 5 -31.49 50.93 45.67
CA GLY A 5 -31.18 49.82 44.78
C GLY A 5 -31.73 49.99 43.36
N ARG A 6 -31.19 49.19 42.44
CA ARG A 6 -31.90 48.72 41.24
C ARG A 6 -31.28 47.43 40.70
N LEU A 7 -32.06 46.36 40.82
CA LEU A 7 -31.94 45.09 40.10
C LEU A 7 -32.36 45.29 38.64
N VAL A 8 -31.51 44.97 37.65
CA VAL A 8 -31.91 44.45 36.32
C VAL A 8 -30.74 43.67 35.73
N GLY A 9 -30.84 42.34 35.61
CA GLY A 9 -30.89 41.70 34.29
C GLY A 9 -29.69 40.81 33.98
N ARG A 10 -29.81 39.50 34.23
CA ARG A 10 -28.87 38.50 33.69
C ARG A 10 -29.27 38.19 32.23
N PRO A 11 -28.36 38.23 31.25
CA PRO A 11 -28.63 37.60 29.97
C PRO A 11 -28.41 36.10 30.08
N ARG A 12 -29.48 35.34 29.80
CA ARG A 12 -29.40 33.93 29.41
C ARG A 12 -28.81 33.91 28.00
N GLY A 13 -27.55 33.50 27.89
CA GLY A 13 -26.94 33.16 26.62
C GLY A 13 -27.26 31.71 26.28
N ASP A 14 -27.97 31.51 25.18
CA ASP A 14 -28.29 30.24 24.55
C ASP A 14 -27.05 29.35 24.43
N HIS A 15 -27.06 28.21 25.14
CA HIS A 15 -26.28 27.04 24.74
C HIS A 15 -27.07 26.31 23.67
N GLY A 16 -26.92 26.74 22.41
CA GLY A 16 -27.31 25.93 21.26
C GLY A 16 -26.49 24.63 21.25
N PRO A 17 -27.10 23.47 20.97
CA PRO A 17 -26.34 22.23 20.91
C PRO A 17 -25.50 22.22 19.64
N CYS A 18 -24.18 22.40 19.78
CA CYS A 18 -23.21 21.90 18.82
C CYS A 18 -23.21 20.37 18.88
N ALA A 19 -24.24 19.75 18.34
CA ALA A 19 -24.20 18.35 17.93
C ALA A 19 -23.64 18.33 16.51
N GLU A 20 -22.31 18.30 16.39
CA GLU A 20 -21.69 17.76 15.19
C GLU A 20 -22.13 16.29 15.09
N GLU A 21 -23.03 16.01 14.15
CA GLU A 21 -23.31 14.65 13.71
C GLU A 21 -21.98 14.06 13.21
N LYS A 22 -21.33 13.28 14.09
CA LYS A 22 -20.22 12.41 13.71
C LYS A 22 -20.76 11.46 12.65
N GLY A 23 -20.44 11.75 11.39
CA GLY A 23 -20.84 10.97 10.24
C GLY A 23 -20.45 9.51 10.44
N GLN A 24 -21.41 8.68 10.80
CA GLN A 24 -21.27 7.24 10.76
C GLN A 24 -21.08 6.88 9.28
N SER A 25 -19.94 6.27 8.93
CA SER A 25 -19.71 5.74 7.59
C SER A 25 -20.82 4.76 7.26
N GLN A 26 -21.65 5.07 6.27
CA GLN A 26 -22.54 4.08 5.70
C GLN A 26 -21.67 3.09 4.95
N ALA A 27 -21.64 1.85 5.44
CA ALA A 27 -20.93 0.75 4.79
C ALA A 27 -21.28 0.71 3.29
N VAL A 28 -20.26 0.57 2.44
CA VAL A 28 -20.43 0.48 0.99
C VAL A 28 -21.33 -0.71 0.68
N ARG A 29 -22.50 -0.46 0.10
CA ARG A 29 -23.43 -1.49 -0.36
C ARG A 29 -23.37 -1.58 -1.88
N PRO A 30 -23.13 -2.76 -2.46
CA PRO A 30 -23.09 -2.88 -3.90
C PRO A 30 -24.47 -2.64 -4.50
N SER A 31 -24.52 -1.87 -5.60
CA SER A 31 -25.70 -1.76 -6.45
C SER A 31 -25.98 -3.05 -7.21
N ASP A 32 -27.20 -3.21 -7.75
CA ASP A 32 -27.55 -4.37 -8.57
C ASP A 32 -26.70 -4.46 -9.85
N GLN A 33 -26.32 -3.30 -10.39
CA GLN A 33 -25.38 -3.22 -11.51
C GLN A 33 -24.00 -3.76 -11.10
N SER A 34 -23.45 -3.32 -9.97
CA SER A 34 -22.16 -3.81 -9.47
C SER A 34 -22.19 -5.31 -9.18
N ARG A 35 -23.30 -5.85 -8.63
CA ARG A 35 -23.48 -7.30 -8.49
C ARG A 35 -23.49 -8.02 -9.83
N ALA A 36 -24.19 -7.50 -10.83
CA ALA A 36 -24.24 -8.10 -12.16
C ALA A 36 -22.87 -8.10 -12.86
N ILE A 37 -22.08 -7.04 -12.70
CA ILE A 37 -20.72 -6.95 -13.23
C ILE A 37 -19.78 -7.90 -12.47
N ALA A 38 -19.84 -7.92 -11.13
CA ALA A 38 -19.04 -8.83 -10.32
C ALA A 38 -19.25 -10.29 -10.68
N ARG A 39 -20.51 -10.71 -10.92
CA ARG A 39 -20.83 -12.07 -11.39
C ARG A 39 -20.18 -12.39 -12.72
N GLN A 40 -20.18 -11.46 -13.68
CA GLN A 40 -19.49 -11.64 -14.97
C GLN A 40 -17.97 -11.70 -14.79
N ILE A 41 -17.38 -10.82 -13.98
CA ILE A 41 -15.94 -10.86 -13.67
C ILE A 41 -15.56 -12.21 -13.03
N LEU A 42 -16.43 -12.82 -12.25
CA LEU A 42 -16.18 -14.11 -11.58
C LEU A 42 -16.60 -15.34 -12.40
N ASP A 43 -17.16 -15.15 -13.59
CA ASP A 43 -17.57 -16.24 -14.47
C ASP A 43 -16.37 -16.77 -15.27
N ASP A 44 -15.97 -18.00 -14.99
CA ASP A 44 -14.84 -18.66 -15.66
C ASP A 44 -15.18 -19.14 -17.07
N ALA A 45 -16.45 -19.11 -17.48
CA ALA A 45 -16.84 -19.35 -18.87
C ALA A 45 -16.53 -18.14 -19.78
N LEU A 46 -16.36 -16.95 -19.21
CA LEU A 46 -15.98 -15.77 -19.98
C LEU A 46 -14.47 -15.74 -20.25
N PRO A 47 -14.04 -15.35 -21.47
CA PRO A 47 -12.64 -15.13 -21.77
C PRO A 47 -11.98 -14.16 -20.78
N GLN A 48 -10.74 -14.44 -20.40
CA GLN A 48 -9.98 -13.58 -19.47
C GLN A 48 -9.94 -12.12 -19.94
N ALA A 49 -9.75 -11.87 -21.24
CA ALA A 49 -9.70 -10.52 -21.80
C ALA A 49 -11.01 -9.75 -21.61
N ASP A 50 -12.16 -10.42 -21.68
CA ASP A 50 -13.47 -9.80 -21.49
C ASP A 50 -13.69 -9.43 -20.03
N ARG A 51 -13.29 -10.30 -19.11
CA ARG A 51 -13.33 -10.06 -17.67
C ARG A 51 -12.41 -8.90 -17.28
N GLU A 52 -11.21 -8.82 -17.86
CA GLU A 52 -10.29 -7.70 -17.66
C GLU A 52 -10.85 -6.39 -18.25
N ALA A 53 -11.51 -6.45 -19.40
CA ALA A 53 -12.18 -5.30 -20.00
C ALA A 53 -13.34 -4.78 -19.13
N LEU A 54 -14.07 -5.66 -18.42
CA LEU A 54 -15.09 -5.25 -17.45
C LEU A 54 -14.47 -4.45 -16.29
N VAL A 55 -13.36 -4.92 -15.73
CA VAL A 55 -12.64 -4.16 -14.68
C VAL A 55 -12.20 -2.80 -15.20
N ALA A 56 -11.61 -2.75 -16.40
CA ALA A 56 -11.11 -1.52 -17.00
C ALA A 56 -12.21 -0.50 -17.37
N LYS A 57 -13.44 -0.96 -17.64
CA LYS A 57 -14.59 -0.11 -17.96
C LYS A 57 -15.28 0.49 -16.74
N HIS A 58 -15.07 -0.06 -15.56
CA HIS A 58 -15.72 0.36 -14.31
C HIS A 58 -14.71 0.70 -13.21
N PRO A 59 -13.66 1.50 -13.49
CA PRO A 59 -12.62 1.78 -12.52
C PRO A 59 -13.12 2.63 -11.35
N GLU A 60 -14.31 3.24 -11.45
CA GLU A 60 -15.01 3.97 -10.38
C GLU A 60 -15.94 3.16 -9.50
N ALA A 61 -16.22 1.92 -9.89
CA ALA A 61 -17.05 1.02 -9.12
C ALA A 61 -16.21 0.09 -8.22
N SER A 62 -14.89 0.29 -8.09
CA SER A 62 -13.99 -0.68 -7.42
C SER A 62 -14.46 -1.08 -6.02
N ALA A 63 -14.91 -0.15 -5.18
CA ALA A 63 -15.39 -0.47 -3.84
C ALA A 63 -16.68 -1.31 -3.87
N GLU A 64 -17.64 -0.96 -4.72
CA GLU A 64 -18.87 -1.73 -4.87
C GLU A 64 -18.61 -3.11 -5.49
N LEU A 65 -17.74 -3.19 -6.49
CA LEU A 65 -17.37 -4.45 -7.14
C LEU A 65 -16.72 -5.40 -6.13
N ILE A 66 -15.75 -4.94 -5.33
CA ILE A 66 -15.14 -5.79 -4.30
C ILE A 66 -16.20 -6.21 -3.26
N ALA A 67 -17.04 -5.30 -2.79
CA ALA A 67 -18.12 -5.63 -1.86
C ALA A 67 -19.07 -6.71 -2.43
N ALA A 68 -19.41 -6.62 -3.72
CA ALA A 68 -20.22 -7.63 -4.41
C ALA A 68 -19.48 -8.96 -4.59
N MET A 69 -18.18 -8.93 -4.88
CA MET A 69 -17.36 -10.13 -5.10
C MET A 69 -17.12 -10.93 -3.82
N VAL A 70 -17.33 -10.35 -2.64
CA VAL A 70 -17.14 -11.02 -1.34
C VAL A 70 -18.44 -11.21 -0.55
N GLU A 71 -19.59 -10.80 -1.07
CA GLU A 71 -20.90 -10.83 -0.37
C GLU A 71 -21.29 -12.24 0.10
N ASP A 72 -20.99 -13.26 -0.70
CA ASP A 72 -21.25 -14.69 -0.45
C ASP A 72 -19.97 -15.51 -0.23
N LEU A 73 -18.83 -14.85 -0.05
CA LEU A 73 -17.54 -15.53 -0.02
C LEU A 73 -17.27 -16.20 1.33
N ALA A 74 -17.11 -17.53 1.31
CA ALA A 74 -16.56 -18.28 2.43
C ALA A 74 -15.02 -18.22 2.44
N THR A 75 -14.45 -17.64 3.48
CA THR A 75 -12.99 -17.48 3.66
C THR A 75 -12.31 -18.81 4.00
N GLY A 76 -11.04 -18.96 3.64
CA GLY A 76 -10.24 -20.16 3.82
C GLY A 76 -10.58 -21.29 2.85
N THR A 77 -11.35 -21.02 1.79
CA THR A 77 -11.83 -22.01 0.83
C THR A 77 -11.16 -21.86 -0.53
N ASP A 78 -11.20 -22.90 -1.37
CA ASP A 78 -10.71 -22.81 -2.75
C ASP A 78 -11.41 -21.70 -3.55
N GLU A 79 -12.68 -21.40 -3.22
CA GLU A 79 -13.43 -20.31 -3.85
C GLU A 79 -12.84 -18.94 -3.53
N GLU A 80 -12.35 -18.70 -2.31
CA GLU A 80 -11.63 -17.46 -1.99
C GLU A 80 -10.42 -17.30 -2.91
N TYR A 81 -9.62 -18.35 -3.05
CA TYR A 81 -8.43 -18.33 -3.88
C TYR A 81 -8.71 -18.25 -5.37
N ARG A 82 -9.87 -18.75 -5.83
CA ARG A 82 -10.36 -18.54 -7.19
C ARG A 82 -10.72 -17.07 -7.44
N ARG A 83 -11.33 -16.39 -6.46
CA ARG A 83 -11.74 -14.98 -6.57
C ARG A 83 -10.60 -13.97 -6.36
N ILE A 84 -9.60 -14.30 -5.53
CA ILE A 84 -8.47 -13.42 -5.17
C ILE A 84 -7.81 -12.71 -6.38
N PRO A 85 -7.44 -13.39 -7.48
CA PRO A 85 -6.81 -12.72 -8.62
C PRO A 85 -7.68 -11.64 -9.29
N TRP A 86 -9.00 -11.77 -9.21
CA TRP A 86 -9.94 -10.79 -9.75
C TRP A 86 -10.22 -9.67 -8.76
N ILE A 87 -10.37 -10.00 -7.48
CA ILE A 87 -10.45 -9.02 -6.39
C ILE A 87 -9.23 -8.10 -6.43
N TRP A 88 -8.03 -8.67 -6.59
CA TRP A 88 -6.79 -7.93 -6.75
C TRP A 88 -6.82 -6.98 -7.95
N ARG A 89 -7.26 -7.44 -9.13
CA ARG A 89 -7.35 -6.60 -10.35
C ARG A 89 -8.27 -5.39 -10.15
N VAL A 90 -9.40 -5.58 -9.48
CA VAL A 90 -10.33 -4.49 -9.14
C VAL A 90 -9.71 -3.53 -8.11
N ALA A 91 -9.03 -4.09 -7.11
CA ALA A 91 -8.39 -3.31 -6.05
C ALA A 91 -7.22 -2.47 -6.56
N ILE A 92 -6.35 -3.03 -7.40
CA ILE A 92 -5.21 -2.29 -7.98
C ILE A 92 -5.68 -1.19 -8.93
N ALA A 93 -6.77 -1.41 -9.68
CA ALA A 93 -7.37 -0.37 -10.51
C ALA A 93 -7.83 0.83 -9.65
N GLY A 94 -8.54 0.58 -8.55
CA GLY A 94 -8.95 1.63 -7.60
C GLY A 94 -7.77 2.29 -6.89
N GLY A 95 -6.78 1.49 -6.44
CA GLY A 95 -5.57 1.98 -5.78
C GLY A 95 -4.78 2.96 -6.65
N ARG A 96 -4.60 2.65 -7.94
CA ARG A 96 -3.91 3.51 -8.91
C ARG A 96 -4.65 4.79 -9.27
N ARG A 97 -5.97 4.85 -9.06
CA ARG A 97 -6.69 6.12 -9.19
C ARG A 97 -6.35 7.09 -8.07
N ASN A 98 -5.89 6.56 -6.93
CA ASN A 98 -5.43 7.33 -5.79
C ASN A 98 -6.45 8.41 -5.35
N ASN A 99 -7.75 8.13 -5.46
CA ASN A 99 -8.81 9.05 -5.05
C ASN A 99 -9.13 8.85 -3.56
N ALA A 100 -9.04 9.91 -2.75
CA ALA A 100 -9.14 9.77 -1.28
C ALA A 100 -10.47 9.17 -0.81
N LYS A 101 -11.59 9.58 -1.42
CA LYS A 101 -12.92 9.08 -1.09
C LYS A 101 -13.05 7.60 -1.45
N GLU A 102 -12.60 7.23 -2.64
CA GLU A 102 -12.63 5.84 -3.11
C GLU A 102 -11.71 4.94 -2.28
N LEU A 103 -10.49 5.40 -1.95
CA LEU A 103 -9.58 4.67 -1.06
C LEU A 103 -10.22 4.44 0.31
N ALA A 104 -10.91 5.45 0.88
CA ALA A 104 -11.62 5.28 2.14
C ALA A 104 -12.77 4.26 2.05
N GLN A 105 -13.50 4.24 0.92
CA GLN A 105 -14.55 3.25 0.66
C GLN A 105 -13.98 1.83 0.51
N LEU A 106 -12.87 1.69 -0.22
CA LEU A 106 -12.17 0.41 -0.37
C LEU A 106 -11.65 -0.10 0.98
N LEU A 107 -11.10 0.77 1.82
CA LEU A 107 -10.72 0.42 3.19
C LEU A 107 -11.90 -0.01 4.04
N ASP A 108 -13.04 0.68 3.95
CA ASP A 108 -14.21 0.29 4.74
C ASP A 108 -14.69 -1.13 4.40
N VAL A 109 -14.65 -1.50 3.11
CA VAL A 109 -14.96 -2.85 2.62
C VAL A 109 -13.91 -3.87 3.06
N SER A 110 -12.61 -3.55 2.95
CA SER A 110 -11.54 -4.54 3.08
C SER A 110 -10.97 -4.68 4.49
N LEU A 111 -11.18 -3.71 5.38
CA LEU A 111 -10.64 -3.78 6.72
C LEU A 111 -11.39 -4.83 7.55
N PRO A 112 -10.70 -5.65 8.36
CA PRO A 112 -11.36 -6.59 9.25
C PRO A 112 -12.26 -5.85 10.25
N ALA A 113 -13.31 -6.54 10.70
CA ALA A 113 -14.07 -6.09 11.86
C ALA A 113 -13.16 -6.07 13.12
N PRO A 114 -13.46 -5.28 14.16
CA PRO A 114 -12.54 -5.06 15.29
C PRO A 114 -11.96 -6.31 15.97
N SER A 115 -12.71 -7.41 16.00
CA SER A 115 -12.30 -8.69 16.59
C SER A 115 -12.07 -9.81 15.58
N ALA A 116 -12.21 -9.52 14.27
CA ALA A 116 -12.00 -10.50 13.22
C ALA A 116 -10.49 -10.68 12.95
N ARG A 117 -10.13 -11.84 12.40
CA ARG A 117 -8.83 -12.04 11.78
C ARG A 117 -8.74 -11.25 10.48
N LEU A 118 -7.52 -11.06 9.98
CA LEU A 118 -7.30 -10.59 8.62
C LEU A 118 -7.45 -11.79 7.70
N GLU A 119 -8.39 -11.72 6.77
CA GLU A 119 -8.62 -12.76 5.77
C GLU A 119 -7.68 -12.55 4.57
N ASP A 120 -7.40 -13.63 3.83
CA ASP A 120 -6.43 -13.60 2.73
C ASP A 120 -6.83 -12.57 1.65
N TRP A 121 -8.09 -12.56 1.24
CA TRP A 121 -8.56 -11.57 0.27
C TRP A 121 -8.41 -10.12 0.76
N GLN A 122 -8.49 -9.87 2.07
CA GLN A 122 -8.34 -8.54 2.64
C GLN A 122 -6.90 -8.05 2.55
N ALA A 123 -5.93 -8.91 2.85
CA ALA A 123 -4.51 -8.60 2.69
C ALA A 123 -4.19 -8.30 1.22
N VAL A 124 -4.75 -9.07 0.28
CA VAL A 124 -4.61 -8.85 -1.17
C VAL A 124 -5.18 -7.50 -1.58
N VAL A 125 -6.37 -7.13 -1.11
CA VAL A 125 -6.95 -5.80 -1.40
C VAL A 125 -6.05 -4.71 -0.84
N ILE A 126 -5.72 -4.75 0.45
CA ILE A 126 -5.02 -3.66 1.14
C ILE A 126 -3.57 -3.54 0.66
N GLY A 127 -2.78 -4.61 0.78
CA GLY A 127 -1.37 -4.64 0.39
C GLY A 127 -1.19 -4.64 -1.12
N GLY A 128 -1.73 -5.67 -1.77
CA GLY A 128 -1.53 -5.92 -3.20
C GLY A 128 -2.26 -4.95 -4.13
N GLY A 129 -3.40 -4.42 -3.69
CA GLY A 129 -4.24 -3.50 -4.46
C GLY A 129 -4.04 -2.03 -4.08
N LEU A 130 -4.38 -1.64 -2.85
CA LEU A 130 -4.45 -0.24 -2.46
C LEU A 130 -3.06 0.37 -2.23
N ILE A 131 -2.24 -0.23 -1.37
CA ILE A 131 -0.89 0.25 -1.06
C ILE A 131 -0.03 0.21 -2.31
N ASN A 132 0.01 -0.93 -3.00
CA ASN A 132 0.73 -1.07 -4.26
C ASN A 132 0.24 -0.07 -5.32
N GLY A 133 -1.08 0.11 -5.47
CA GLY A 133 -1.64 1.03 -6.44
C GLY A 133 -1.18 2.47 -6.21
N VAL A 134 -1.22 2.94 -4.95
CA VAL A 134 -0.71 4.25 -4.57
C VAL A 134 0.81 4.37 -4.84
N SER A 135 1.59 3.33 -4.53
CA SER A 135 3.03 3.30 -4.79
C SER A 135 3.39 3.40 -6.27
N LEU A 136 2.60 2.74 -7.14
CA LEU A 136 2.81 2.75 -8.59
C LEU A 136 2.59 4.13 -9.21
N GLU A 137 1.79 4.98 -8.56
CA GLU A 137 1.60 6.38 -8.94
C GLU A 137 2.67 7.31 -8.33
N GLY A 138 3.75 6.75 -7.79
CA GLY A 138 4.87 7.51 -7.25
C GLY A 138 4.60 8.16 -5.89
N VAL A 139 3.49 7.83 -5.24
CA VAL A 139 3.10 8.41 -3.94
C VAL A 139 3.57 7.51 -2.80
N TRP A 140 3.98 8.11 -1.67
CA TRP A 140 4.32 7.40 -0.44
C TRP A 140 3.05 6.92 0.27
N PRO A 141 2.82 5.59 0.39
CA PRO A 141 1.55 5.09 0.90
C PRO A 141 1.26 5.51 2.34
N ALA A 142 2.26 5.51 3.23
CA ALA A 142 2.08 5.91 4.63
C ALA A 142 1.42 7.29 4.76
N ALA A 143 1.99 8.31 4.12
CA ALA A 143 1.46 9.67 4.13
C ALA A 143 0.07 9.75 3.48
N ARG A 144 -0.12 9.02 2.38
CA ARG A 144 -1.40 9.01 1.67
C ARG A 144 -2.53 8.41 2.50
N PHE A 145 -2.30 7.28 3.15
CA PHE A 145 -3.31 6.65 3.99
C PHE A 145 -3.57 7.42 5.28
N GLN A 146 -2.58 8.16 5.80
CA GLN A 146 -2.83 9.12 6.89
C GLN A 146 -3.84 10.18 6.50
N GLU A 147 -3.73 10.77 5.29
CA GLU A 147 -4.70 11.73 4.75
C GLU A 147 -6.08 11.09 4.55
N VAL A 148 -6.14 9.89 3.95
CA VAL A 148 -7.41 9.17 3.72
C VAL A 148 -8.14 8.85 5.04
N LEU A 149 -7.38 8.59 6.11
CA LEU A 149 -7.91 8.24 7.43
C LEU A 149 -8.16 9.47 8.32
N GLU A 150 -7.83 10.68 7.87
CA GLU A 150 -8.06 11.90 8.65
C GLU A 150 -9.56 12.10 8.93
N GLY A 151 -9.92 12.36 10.19
CA GLY A 151 -11.32 12.46 10.63
C GLY A 151 -12.10 11.14 10.66
N ARG A 152 -11.53 10.00 10.25
CA ARG A 152 -12.19 8.69 10.17
C ARG A 152 -11.96 7.86 11.43
N ALA A 153 -12.64 8.22 12.52
CA ALA A 153 -12.56 7.54 13.81
C ALA A 153 -13.01 6.06 13.75
N ASP A 154 -13.81 5.69 12.75
CA ASP A 154 -14.27 4.34 12.47
C ASP A 154 -13.21 3.46 11.77
N LEU A 155 -12.48 4.02 10.79
CA LEU A 155 -11.50 3.27 9.99
C LEU A 155 -10.13 3.23 10.63
N LYS A 156 -9.69 4.29 11.30
CA LYS A 156 -8.31 4.40 11.79
C LYS A 156 -7.91 3.27 12.76
N PRO A 157 -8.74 2.85 13.74
CA PRO A 157 -8.40 1.70 14.60
C PRO A 157 -8.37 0.38 13.83
N ARG A 158 -9.30 0.18 12.88
CA ARG A 158 -9.36 -1.03 12.03
C ARG A 158 -8.14 -1.12 11.12
N TRP A 159 -7.67 0.01 10.56
CA TRP A 159 -6.43 0.10 9.79
C TRP A 159 -5.22 -0.33 10.61
N GLN A 160 -5.02 0.28 11.79
CA GLN A 160 -3.90 -0.07 12.66
C GLN A 160 -3.92 -1.55 13.04
N ARG A 161 -5.11 -2.08 13.36
CA ARG A 161 -5.29 -3.50 13.65
C ARG A 161 -4.96 -4.39 12.46
N ALA A 162 -5.35 -4.00 11.25
CA ALA A 162 -5.05 -4.76 10.03
C ALA A 162 -3.53 -4.85 9.78
N ILE A 163 -2.77 -3.78 10.03
CA ILE A 163 -1.30 -3.82 9.92
C ILE A 163 -0.69 -4.78 10.94
N GLU A 164 -1.17 -4.77 12.18
CA GLU A 164 -0.71 -5.70 13.22
C GLU A 164 -1.01 -7.16 12.85
N LEU A 165 -2.19 -7.41 12.29
CA LEU A 165 -2.57 -8.73 11.78
C LEU A 165 -1.72 -9.14 10.57
N ALA A 166 -1.39 -8.21 9.68
CA ALA A 166 -0.51 -8.47 8.53
C ALA A 166 0.90 -8.87 8.96
N SER A 167 1.42 -8.30 10.06
CA SER A 167 2.71 -8.70 10.63
C SER A 167 2.71 -10.17 11.06
N VAL A 168 1.63 -10.63 11.70
CA VAL A 168 1.47 -12.05 12.07
C VAL A 168 1.28 -12.92 10.83
N MET A 169 0.42 -12.50 9.90
CA MET A 169 0.11 -13.22 8.66
C MET A 169 1.35 -13.43 7.78
N ALA A 170 2.22 -12.43 7.67
CA ALA A 170 3.44 -12.53 6.87
C ALA A 170 4.36 -13.67 7.37
N ASP A 171 4.43 -13.89 8.68
CA ASP A 171 5.29 -14.90 9.31
C ASP A 171 4.61 -16.28 9.45
N ASP A 172 3.31 -16.40 9.16
CA ASP A 172 2.59 -17.67 9.22
C ASP A 172 2.79 -18.51 7.95
N GLU A 173 3.59 -19.58 8.06
CA GLU A 173 3.87 -20.49 6.94
C GLU A 173 2.66 -21.28 6.43
N LYS A 174 1.53 -21.28 7.15
CA LYS A 174 0.28 -21.89 6.69
C LYS A 174 -0.47 -21.00 5.70
N VAL A 175 -0.16 -19.71 5.67
CA VAL A 175 -0.74 -18.76 4.73
C VAL A 175 -0.02 -18.89 3.39
N LYS A 176 -0.77 -18.79 2.28
CA LYS A 176 -0.17 -18.91 0.94
C LYS A 176 0.84 -17.80 0.69
N THR A 177 1.90 -18.12 -0.05
CA THR A 177 3.03 -17.22 -0.31
C THR A 177 2.60 -15.87 -0.90
N GLY A 178 1.66 -15.85 -1.84
CA GLY A 178 1.14 -14.60 -2.43
C GLY A 178 0.42 -13.70 -1.40
N THR A 179 -0.42 -14.26 -0.53
CA THR A 179 -1.06 -13.51 0.55
C THR A 179 -0.01 -12.96 1.53
N ARG A 180 1.00 -13.77 1.88
CA ARG A 180 2.11 -13.33 2.74
C ARG A 180 2.92 -12.20 2.10
N TYR A 181 3.12 -12.23 0.78
CA TYR A 181 3.72 -11.14 0.02
C TYR A 181 2.93 -9.83 0.19
N ASP A 182 1.61 -9.88 0.05
CA ASP A 182 0.77 -8.69 0.20
C ASP A 182 0.76 -8.18 1.65
N ALA A 183 0.75 -9.09 2.63
CA ALA A 183 0.87 -8.76 4.05
C ALA A 183 2.21 -8.07 4.38
N LEU A 184 3.33 -8.52 3.79
CA LEU A 184 4.62 -7.85 3.92
C LEU A 184 4.58 -6.41 3.40
N ARG A 185 3.88 -6.18 2.28
CA ARG A 185 3.75 -4.85 1.73
C ARG A 185 2.98 -3.91 2.66
N MET A 186 1.98 -4.42 3.37
CA MET A 186 1.24 -3.63 4.37
C MET A 186 2.16 -3.05 5.45
N LEU A 187 3.21 -3.78 5.86
CA LEU A 187 4.15 -3.31 6.89
C LEU A 187 4.94 -2.05 6.48
N GLY A 188 5.06 -1.78 5.18
CA GLY A 188 5.80 -0.63 4.63
C GLY A 188 5.17 0.73 4.92
N VAL A 189 3.95 0.77 5.46
CA VAL A 189 3.22 2.02 5.78
C VAL A 189 3.41 2.49 7.22
N GLU A 190 4.09 1.70 8.05
CA GLU A 190 4.43 2.03 9.43
C GLU A 190 5.92 2.37 9.55
N PRO A 191 6.33 3.13 10.57
CA PRO A 191 7.73 3.53 10.72
C PRO A 191 8.69 2.35 10.91
N TRP A 192 9.99 2.59 10.62
CA TRP A 192 11.03 1.56 10.62
C TRP A 192 11.18 0.82 11.97
N ASP A 193 11.05 1.54 13.08
CA ASP A 193 11.17 0.98 14.42
C ASP A 193 10.13 -0.12 14.72
N ARG A 194 8.98 -0.09 14.04
CA ARG A 194 7.91 -1.05 14.22
C ARG A 194 8.14 -2.35 13.45
N TYR A 195 8.43 -2.26 12.14
CA TYR A 195 8.51 -3.45 11.27
C TYR A 195 9.75 -3.54 10.36
N GLY A 196 10.67 -2.58 10.42
CA GLY A 196 11.87 -2.56 9.58
C GLY A 196 12.73 -3.82 9.77
N ALA A 197 12.91 -4.27 11.02
CA ALA A 197 13.61 -5.51 11.32
C ALA A 197 12.90 -6.76 10.75
N GLN A 198 11.56 -6.78 10.75
CA GLN A 198 10.79 -7.88 10.17
C GLN A 198 10.95 -7.91 8.65
N LEU A 199 10.74 -6.78 7.98
CA LEU A 199 10.94 -6.66 6.53
C LEU A 199 12.36 -7.06 6.12
N PHE A 200 13.37 -6.65 6.89
CA PHE A 200 14.76 -7.00 6.65
C PHE A 200 15.01 -8.53 6.68
N ARG A 201 14.35 -9.28 7.59
CA ARG A 201 14.49 -10.75 7.63
C ARG A 201 14.09 -11.41 6.32
N TYR A 202 13.16 -10.82 5.56
CA TYR A 202 12.74 -11.34 4.27
C TYR A 202 13.72 -11.04 3.14
N LEU A 203 14.76 -10.23 3.37
CA LEU A 203 15.77 -9.94 2.36
C LEU A 203 16.93 -10.93 2.34
N VAL A 204 17.05 -11.80 3.35
CA VAL A 204 18.25 -12.64 3.52
C VAL A 204 18.27 -13.83 2.55
N LYS A 205 19.45 -14.44 2.41
CA LYS A 205 19.65 -15.63 1.57
C LYS A 205 18.77 -16.78 2.05
N GLY A 206 18.15 -17.49 1.11
CA GLY A 206 17.33 -18.68 1.38
C GLY A 206 15.84 -18.40 1.58
N VAL A 207 15.44 -17.13 1.67
CA VAL A 207 14.02 -16.74 1.65
C VAL A 207 13.44 -16.98 0.25
N HIS A 208 12.20 -17.45 0.19
CA HIS A 208 11.48 -17.65 -1.06
C HIS A 208 11.45 -16.36 -1.92
N PRO A 209 11.73 -16.40 -3.24
CA PRO A 209 11.87 -15.19 -4.05
C PRO A 209 10.66 -14.25 -4.01
N GLU A 210 9.45 -14.80 -3.97
CA GLU A 210 8.21 -14.01 -3.85
C GLU A 210 8.17 -13.27 -2.50
N LEU A 211 8.54 -13.92 -1.39
CA LEU A 211 8.58 -13.26 -0.08
C LEU A 211 9.72 -12.23 0.00
N GLN A 212 10.85 -12.46 -0.67
CA GLN A 212 11.90 -11.44 -0.84
C GLN A 212 11.35 -10.22 -1.57
N GLN A 213 10.58 -10.41 -2.65
CA GLN A 213 9.93 -9.32 -3.36
C GLN A 213 8.93 -8.57 -2.46
N GLY A 214 8.23 -9.26 -1.57
CA GLY A 214 7.32 -8.66 -0.59
C GLY A 214 8.06 -7.78 0.41
N GLY A 215 9.18 -8.28 0.96
CA GLY A 215 10.06 -7.50 1.82
C GLY A 215 10.66 -6.28 1.11
N VAL A 216 11.12 -6.45 -0.14
CA VAL A 216 11.60 -5.34 -0.99
C VAL A 216 10.49 -4.32 -1.22
N SER A 217 9.26 -4.76 -1.50
CA SER A 217 8.12 -3.88 -1.75
C SER A 217 7.73 -3.07 -0.50
N GLY A 218 7.67 -3.72 0.67
CA GLY A 218 7.44 -3.01 1.93
C GLY A 218 8.51 -1.96 2.23
N LEU A 219 9.78 -2.29 2.00
CA LEU A 219 10.88 -1.32 2.16
C LEU A 219 10.88 -0.23 1.10
N ALA A 220 10.47 -0.54 -0.12
CA ALA A 220 10.33 0.44 -1.19
C ALA A 220 9.36 1.56 -0.77
N ASP A 221 8.30 1.21 -0.03
CA ASP A 221 7.24 2.12 0.42
C ASP A 221 7.54 2.85 1.74
N LEU A 222 8.66 2.52 2.42
CA LEU A 222 9.03 3.05 3.72
C LEU A 222 10.05 4.22 3.63
N PRO A 223 9.66 5.49 3.88
CA PRO A 223 10.55 6.65 3.73
C PRO A 223 11.54 6.76 4.90
N THR A 224 12.61 5.96 4.86
CA THR A 224 13.65 5.92 5.89
C THR A 224 15.04 5.77 5.27
N PRO A 225 16.08 6.42 5.83
CA PRO A 225 17.46 6.23 5.38
C PRO A 225 17.96 4.80 5.54
N CYS A 226 17.34 3.98 6.41
CA CYS A 226 17.71 2.58 6.59
C CYS A 226 17.31 1.67 5.42
N ALA A 227 16.32 2.08 4.60
CA ALA A 227 15.80 1.23 3.52
C ALA A 227 16.83 1.00 2.41
N GLY A 228 17.62 2.01 2.04
CA GLY A 228 18.64 1.88 1.01
C GLY A 228 19.69 0.80 1.33
N PRO A 229 20.41 0.90 2.46
CA PRO A 229 21.34 -0.13 2.89
C PRO A 229 20.70 -1.52 3.04
N ALA A 230 19.47 -1.61 3.54
CA ALA A 230 18.75 -2.88 3.66
C ALA A 230 18.54 -3.54 2.29
N LEU A 231 17.98 -2.81 1.32
CA LEU A 231 17.76 -3.29 -0.06
C LEU A 231 19.08 -3.73 -0.72
N LEU A 232 20.17 -2.99 -0.50
CA LEU A 232 21.49 -3.32 -1.05
C LEU A 232 22.10 -4.60 -0.45
N SER A 233 21.81 -4.90 0.82
CA SER A 233 22.37 -6.08 1.50
C SER A 233 21.96 -7.41 0.86
N GLY A 234 20.83 -7.44 0.16
CA GLY A 234 20.29 -8.64 -0.48
C GLY A 234 20.76 -8.89 -1.91
N MET A 235 21.43 -7.91 -2.53
CA MET A 235 21.64 -7.87 -3.98
C MET A 235 22.34 -9.11 -4.56
N ASN A 236 23.24 -9.74 -3.81
CA ASN A 236 24.01 -10.89 -4.31
C ASN A 236 23.25 -12.22 -4.32
N HIS A 237 22.10 -12.32 -3.64
CA HIS A 237 21.31 -13.56 -3.57
C HIS A 237 19.86 -13.39 -3.96
N TYR A 238 19.44 -12.18 -4.33
CA TYR A 238 18.18 -11.97 -5.04
C TYR A 238 18.20 -12.63 -6.42
N THR A 239 17.04 -13.11 -6.86
CA THR A 239 16.84 -13.47 -8.27
C THR A 239 16.92 -12.23 -9.16
N PRO A 240 17.18 -12.36 -10.48
CA PRO A 240 17.22 -11.20 -11.38
C PRO A 240 15.95 -10.34 -11.33
N HIS A 241 14.80 -10.98 -11.10
CA HIS A 241 13.53 -10.26 -10.95
C HIS A 241 13.51 -9.39 -9.68
N VAL A 242 13.85 -9.97 -8.52
CA VAL A 242 13.88 -9.25 -7.23
C VAL A 242 14.96 -8.17 -7.22
N GLN A 243 16.12 -8.42 -7.85
CA GLN A 243 17.17 -7.40 -8.03
C GLN A 243 16.64 -6.17 -8.76
N ASN A 244 15.93 -6.36 -9.87
CA ASN A 244 15.36 -5.24 -10.61
C ASN A 244 14.37 -4.43 -9.76
N PHE A 245 13.47 -5.10 -9.04
CA PHE A 245 12.57 -4.44 -8.10
C PHE A 245 13.31 -3.63 -7.03
N ALA A 246 14.36 -4.20 -6.43
CA ALA A 246 15.15 -3.51 -5.41
C ALA A 246 15.92 -2.31 -5.99
N LEU A 247 16.44 -2.43 -7.21
CA LEU A 247 17.11 -1.33 -7.90
C LEU A 247 16.15 -0.18 -8.23
N ASP A 248 14.92 -0.48 -8.67
CA ASP A 248 13.89 0.56 -8.87
C ASP A 248 13.50 1.24 -7.56
N ALA A 249 13.39 0.48 -6.46
CA ALA A 249 13.12 1.01 -5.13
C ALA A 249 14.23 1.94 -4.61
N LEU A 250 15.48 1.73 -5.03
CA LEU A 250 16.62 2.57 -4.67
C LEU A 250 16.64 3.92 -5.40
N LEU A 251 15.86 4.08 -6.47
CA LEU A 251 15.74 5.35 -7.20
C LEU A 251 14.66 6.28 -6.63
N ARG A 252 13.99 5.86 -5.56
CA ARG A 252 12.79 6.54 -5.06
C ARG A 252 13.04 7.87 -4.36
N ASP A 253 14.21 8.05 -3.75
CA ASP A 253 14.60 9.29 -3.07
C ASP A 253 16.13 9.50 -3.12
N GLU A 254 16.55 10.74 -2.80
CA GLU A 254 17.95 11.17 -2.86
C GLU A 254 18.87 10.36 -1.95
N GLY A 255 18.40 9.98 -0.75
CA GLY A 255 19.18 9.21 0.21
C GLY A 255 19.47 7.81 -0.30
N ARG A 256 18.47 7.16 -0.91
CA ARG A 256 18.63 5.83 -1.53
C ARG A 256 19.49 5.88 -2.78
N ILE A 257 19.35 6.93 -3.60
CA ILE A 257 20.21 7.15 -4.77
C ILE A 257 21.67 7.33 -4.33
N SER A 258 21.92 8.11 -3.27
CA SER A 258 23.27 8.24 -2.72
C SER A 258 23.82 6.87 -2.31
N ALA A 259 23.05 6.08 -1.55
CA ALA A 259 23.49 4.75 -1.11
C ALA A 259 23.76 3.79 -2.29
N LEU A 260 22.97 3.88 -3.36
CA LEU A 260 23.19 3.12 -4.59
C LEU A 260 24.52 3.51 -5.26
N LEU A 261 24.78 4.81 -5.40
CA LEU A 261 26.02 5.32 -5.98
C LEU A 261 27.24 4.99 -5.10
N ASP A 262 27.10 5.02 -3.77
CA ASP A 262 28.13 4.56 -2.83
C ASP A 262 28.46 3.09 -3.05
N ALA A 263 27.44 2.23 -3.18
CA ALA A 263 27.64 0.80 -3.43
C ALA A 263 28.35 0.53 -4.78
N VAL A 264 28.11 1.36 -5.80
CA VAL A 264 28.83 1.28 -7.08
C VAL A 264 30.27 1.74 -6.93
N ALA A 265 30.51 2.88 -6.30
CA ALA A 265 31.85 3.44 -6.07
C ALA A 265 32.74 2.47 -5.27
N GLU A 266 32.16 1.79 -4.28
CA GLU A 266 32.85 0.81 -3.44
C GLU A 266 32.99 -0.58 -4.08
N GLY A 267 32.47 -0.77 -5.30
CA GLY A 267 32.50 -2.06 -6.00
C GLY A 267 31.60 -3.14 -5.38
N ARG A 268 30.73 -2.79 -4.42
CA ARG A 268 29.73 -3.70 -3.84
C ARG A 268 28.59 -4.02 -4.82
N LEU A 269 28.32 -3.12 -5.76
CA LEU A 269 27.38 -3.32 -6.85
C LEU A 269 28.05 -3.00 -8.18
N ASP A 270 28.10 -3.99 -9.07
CA ASP A 270 28.59 -3.80 -10.43
C ASP A 270 27.64 -2.86 -11.20
N LYS A 271 28.19 -1.79 -11.78
CA LYS A 271 27.41 -0.81 -12.56
C LYS A 271 26.64 -1.43 -13.74
N SER A 272 27.12 -2.55 -14.30
CA SER A 272 26.42 -3.28 -15.36
C SER A 272 25.07 -3.84 -14.92
N LYS A 273 24.86 -4.07 -13.62
CA LYS A 273 23.58 -4.54 -13.07
C LYS A 273 22.48 -3.48 -13.05
N LEU A 274 22.82 -2.20 -13.17
CA LEU A 274 21.83 -1.12 -13.13
C LEU A 274 20.90 -1.15 -14.35
N GLY A 275 21.44 -1.52 -15.52
CA GLY A 275 20.74 -1.45 -16.80
C GLY A 275 20.62 -0.01 -17.32
N ALA A 276 20.39 0.11 -18.64
CA ALA A 276 20.46 1.39 -19.35
C ALA A 276 19.47 2.44 -18.81
N LYS A 277 18.21 2.04 -18.56
CA LYS A 277 17.16 2.96 -18.08
C LYS A 277 17.51 3.63 -16.75
N ARG A 278 18.07 2.87 -15.80
CA ARG A 278 18.45 3.40 -14.48
C ARG A 278 19.67 4.29 -14.56
N ILE A 279 20.66 3.90 -15.39
CA ILE A 279 21.82 4.75 -15.68
C ILE A 279 21.36 6.09 -16.28
N GLU A 280 20.50 6.06 -17.29
CA GLU A 280 19.93 7.28 -17.89
C GLU A 280 19.19 8.14 -16.86
N THR A 281 18.41 7.52 -15.98
CA THR A 281 17.71 8.22 -14.89
C THR A 281 18.70 8.92 -13.94
N LEU A 282 19.78 8.23 -13.55
CA LEU A 282 20.79 8.76 -12.64
C LEU A 282 21.62 9.88 -13.29
N LEU A 283 21.98 9.75 -14.58
CA LEU A 283 22.72 10.77 -15.33
C LEU A 283 21.92 12.05 -15.59
N ASN A 284 20.59 11.94 -15.58
CA ASN A 284 19.68 13.07 -15.78
C ASN A 284 18.97 13.48 -14.48
N TYR A 285 19.44 13.02 -13.32
CA TYR A 285 18.77 13.30 -12.06
C TYR A 285 18.75 14.81 -11.75
N PRO A 286 17.64 15.39 -11.25
CA PRO A 286 17.54 16.85 -11.07
C PRO A 286 18.50 17.45 -10.04
N GLN A 287 18.90 16.67 -9.04
CA GLN A 287 19.81 17.15 -7.99
C GLN A 287 21.26 17.13 -8.50
N GLU A 288 21.86 18.32 -8.66
CA GLU A 288 23.15 18.51 -9.33
C GLU A 288 24.33 17.75 -8.70
N GLY A 289 24.32 17.54 -7.38
CA GLY A 289 25.34 16.76 -6.68
C GLY A 289 25.26 15.28 -7.02
N LEU A 290 24.07 14.69 -6.96
CA LEU A 290 23.83 13.29 -7.31
C LEU A 290 24.07 13.05 -8.80
N LYS A 291 23.65 13.98 -9.67
CA LYS A 291 23.92 13.95 -11.11
C LYS A 291 25.41 13.92 -11.41
N ARG A 292 26.19 14.81 -10.80
CA ARG A 292 27.66 14.85 -10.99
C ARG A 292 28.31 13.53 -10.59
N ARG A 293 27.92 12.98 -9.43
CA ARG A 293 28.40 11.67 -8.97
C ARG A 293 28.02 10.54 -9.91
N ALA A 294 26.79 10.55 -10.43
CA ALA A 294 26.35 9.57 -11.42
C ALA A 294 27.18 9.66 -12.72
N VAL A 295 27.48 10.88 -13.21
CA VAL A 295 28.34 11.08 -14.39
C VAL A 295 29.75 10.52 -14.16
N GLU A 296 30.33 10.78 -12.99
CA GLU A 296 31.66 10.29 -12.62
C GLU A 296 31.74 8.76 -12.57
N LEU A 297 30.73 8.10 -11.97
CA LEU A 297 30.74 6.66 -11.74
C LEU A 297 30.22 5.84 -12.93
N LEU A 298 29.25 6.39 -13.67
CA LEU A 298 28.44 5.66 -14.65
C LEU A 298 28.60 6.20 -16.08
N GLY A 299 29.18 7.38 -16.26
CA GLY A 299 29.48 7.92 -17.58
C GLY A 299 30.35 6.96 -18.38
N THR A 300 30.10 6.88 -19.68
CA THR A 300 31.06 6.23 -20.60
C THR A 300 32.33 7.08 -20.60
N GLU A 301 33.46 6.46 -20.27
CA GLU A 301 34.76 7.05 -20.60
C GLU A 301 34.74 7.40 -22.09
N LYS A 302 35.04 8.66 -22.41
CA LYS A 302 35.20 9.11 -23.79
C LYS A 302 36.56 8.68 -24.33
#